data_AF-A0A1C6GAP4-F1
#
_entry.id   AF-A0A1C6GAP4-F1
#
_cell.length_a   1.000
_cell.length_b   1.000
_cell.length_c   1.000
_cell.angle_alpha   90.00
_cell.angle_beta   90.00
_cell.angle_gamma   90.00
#
_symmetry.space_group_name_H-M   'P 1'
#
loop_
_entity.id
_entity.type
_entity.pdbx_description
1 polymer ?
#
loop_
_entity_poly.entity_id
_entity_poly.type
_entity_poly.pdbx_seq_one_letter_code
_entity_poly.pdbx_strand_id
1 'polypeptide(L)' 'MVKIVKETIHAKGIDIGIYTTNFENEFISLTDIAKYRNEDDPRFVIQNWMRNRNTIEFLGV' A
#
# COMPACT_ATOMS: atom_id res chain seq x y z
N MET A 1 -10.99 3.44 -25.72
CA MET A 1 -10.59 4.31 -24.58
C MET A 1 -10.93 3.58 -23.30
N VAL A 2 -9.96 3.38 -22.41
CA VAL A 2 -10.21 2.73 -21.13
C VAL A 2 -10.95 3.74 -20.23
N LYS A 3 -12.06 3.31 -19.63
CA LYS A 3 -12.87 4.17 -18.76
C LYS A 3 -12.18 4.31 -17.42
N ILE A 4 -11.86 5.54 -17.03
CA ILE A 4 -11.31 5.83 -15.71
C ILE A 4 -12.44 5.77 -14.68
N VAL A 5 -12.27 4.95 -13.66
CA VAL A 5 -13.13 4.86 -12.48
C VAL A 5 -12.54 5.77 -11.40
N LYS A 6 -13.41 6.55 -10.77
CA LYS A 6 -13.07 7.44 -9.66
C LYS A 6 -13.78 6.96 -8.41
N GLU A 7 -13.03 6.82 -7.32
CA GLU A 7 -13.56 6.49 -6.00
C GLU A 7 -12.90 7.36 -4.93
N THR A 8 -13.49 7.44 -3.75
CA THR A 8 -12.91 8.11 -2.59
C THR A 8 -12.95 7.16 -1.41
N ILE A 9 -11.78 6.87 -0.86
CA ILE A 9 -11.64 6.08 0.36
C ILE A 9 -11.44 7.02 1.54
N HIS A 10 -12.12 6.74 2.65
CA HIS A 10 -11.97 7.49 3.89
C HIS A 10 -11.06 6.70 4.85
N ALA A 11 -9.85 7.21 5.11
CA ALA A 11 -8.87 6.53 5.97
C ALA A 11 -8.29 7.49 7.01
N LYS A 12 -8.46 7.18 8.31
CA LYS A 12 -8.01 8.04 9.43
C LYS A 12 -8.44 9.52 9.32
N GLY A 13 -9.62 9.78 8.76
CA GLY A 13 -10.13 11.14 8.54
C GLY A 13 -9.51 11.87 7.34
N ILE A 14 -8.74 11.16 6.50
CA ILE A 14 -8.19 11.66 5.25
C ILE A 14 -8.98 11.05 4.09
N ASP A 15 -9.42 11.90 3.17
CA ASP A 15 -10.08 11.49 1.93
C ASP A 15 -9.03 11.19 0.85
N ILE A 16 -8.99 9.94 0.39
CA ILE A 16 -8.05 9.45 -0.61
C ILE A 16 -8.80 9.22 -1.91
N GLY A 17 -8.57 10.08 -2.91
CA GLY A 17 -9.14 9.92 -4.24
C GLY A 17 -8.37 8.87 -5.04
N ILE A 18 -9.07 7.84 -5.52
CA ILE A 18 -8.49 6.82 -6.41
C ILE A 18 -8.97 7.07 -7.83
N TYR A 19 -8.02 7.02 -8.77
CA TYR A 19 -8.26 7.09 -10.20
C TYR A 19 -7.60 5.88 -10.85
N THR A 20 -8.41 4.95 -11.34
CA THR A 20 -7.94 3.66 -11.85
C THR A 20 -8.72 3.26 -13.09
N THR A 21 -8.21 2.28 -13.83
CA THR A 21 -8.92 1.63 -14.93
C THR A 21 -9.65 0.35 -14.53
N ASN A 22 -9.12 -0.43 -13.58
CA ASN A 22 -9.67 -1.75 -13.25
C ASN A 22 -9.42 -2.26 -11.82
N PHE A 23 -8.75 -1.53 -10.92
CA PHE A 23 -8.43 -1.95 -9.53
C PHE A 23 -7.62 -3.26 -9.39
N GLU A 24 -7.13 -3.84 -10.48
CA GLU A 24 -6.38 -5.11 -10.46
C GLU A 24 -4.85 -4.92 -10.61
N ASN A 25 -4.39 -3.79 -11.16
CA ASN A 25 -2.98 -3.55 -11.48
C ASN A 25 -2.39 -2.37 -10.71
N GLU A 26 -3.01 -2.04 -9.58
CA GLU A 26 -2.64 -0.95 -8.71
C GLU A 26 -1.78 -1.45 -7.56
N PHE A 27 -0.60 -0.86 -7.42
CA PHE A 27 0.33 -1.22 -6.37
C PHE A 27 0.56 -0.02 -5.46
N ILE A 28 0.57 -0.26 -4.15
CA ILE A 28 1.03 0.71 -3.16
C ILE A 28 2.49 0.40 -2.86
N SER A 29 3.33 1.42 -2.88
CA SER A 29 4.75 1.30 -2.55
C SER A 29 4.95 0.85 -1.10
N LEU A 30 5.48 -0.35 -0.92
CA LEU A 30 5.81 -0.88 0.41
C LEU A 30 6.83 -0.01 1.14
N THR A 31 7.76 0.61 0.41
CA THR A 31 8.77 1.51 0.96
C THR A 31 8.14 2.79 1.52
N ASP A 32 7.10 3.32 0.86
CA ASP A 32 6.44 4.54 1.36
C ASP A 32 5.64 4.24 2.62
N ILE A 33 4.99 3.07 2.70
CA ILE A 33 4.35 2.60 3.93
C ILE A 33 5.39 2.41 5.05
N ALA A 34 6.56 1.86 4.73
CA ALA A 34 7.63 1.66 5.70
C ALA A 34 8.21 2.99 6.23
N LYS A 35 8.38 3.99 5.36
CA LYS A 35 8.85 5.34 5.75
C LYS A 35 7.92 6.02 6.73
N TYR A 36 6.60 5.81 6.62
CA TYR A 36 5.66 6.32 7.61
C TYR A 36 5.93 5.78 9.02
N ARG A 37 6.48 4.56 9.14
CA ARG A 37 6.84 3.95 10.43
C ARG A 37 8.25 4.32 10.89
N ASN A 38 9.21 4.35 9.98
CA ASN A 38 10.59 4.72 10.24
C ASN A 38 11.17 5.34 8.95
N GLU A 39 11.29 6.67 8.95
CA GLU A 39 11.78 7.41 7.81
C GLU A 39 13.30 7.23 7.59
N ASP A 40 14.06 7.11 8.68
CA ASP A 40 15.53 7.02 8.66
C ASP A 40 16.02 5.65 8.15
N ASP A 41 15.35 4.56 8.52
CA ASP A 41 15.70 3.21 8.04
C ASP A 41 14.46 2.33 7.75
N PRO A 42 13.73 2.60 6.65
CA PRO A 42 12.54 1.85 6.25
C PRO A 42 12.87 0.39 5.90
N ARG A 43 14.12 0.07 5.55
CA ARG A 43 14.55 -1.28 5.17
C ARG A 43 14.39 -2.27 6.32
N PHE A 44 14.66 -1.84 7.55
CA PHE A 44 14.49 -2.69 8.73
C PHE A 44 13.02 -3.06 8.98
N VAL A 45 12.11 -2.11 8.74
CA VAL A 45 10.66 -2.35 8.82
C VAL A 45 10.23 -3.40 7.80
N ILE A 46 10.65 -3.24 6.54
CA ILE A 46 10.35 -4.19 5.46
C ILE A 46 10.93 -5.56 5.77
N GLN A 47 12.20 -5.64 6.21
CA GLN A 47 12.83 -6.90 6.56
C GLN A 47 12.04 -7.66 7.64
N ASN A 48 11.54 -6.95 8.66
CA ASN A 48 10.74 -7.59 9.70
C ASN A 48 9.39 -8.11 9.17
N TRP A 49 8.72 -7.36 8.29
CA TRP A 49 7.49 -7.81 7.64
C TRP A 49 7.73 -9.06 6.79
N MET A 50 8.78 -9.06 5.96
CA MET A 50 9.12 -10.17 5.08
C MET A 50 9.68 -11.40 5.81
N ARG A 51 9.94 -11.33 7.12
CA ARG A 51 10.34 -12.49 7.94
C ARG A 51 9.17 -13.12 8.69
N ASN A 52 8.07 -12.38 8.85
CA ASN A 52 6.91 -12.86 9.60
C ASN A 52 5.92 -13.52 8.65
N ARG A 53 5.73 -14.84 8.79
CA ARG A 53 4.81 -15.63 7.97
C ARG A 53 3.40 -15.02 7.93
N ASN A 54 2.89 -14.55 9.06
CA ASN A 54 1.55 -13.95 9.13
C ASN A 54 1.45 -12.69 8.28
N THR A 55 2.55 -11.91 8.19
CA THR A 55 2.59 -10.70 7.36
C THR A 55 2.68 -11.03 5.88
N ILE A 56 3.46 -12.06 5.51
CA ILE A 56 3.54 -12.54 4.12
C ILE A 56 2.18 -13.05 3.64
N GLU A 57 1.52 -13.89 4.46
CA GLU A 57 0.18 -14.42 4.17
C GLU A 57 -0.85 -13.29 4.03
N PHE A 58 -0.78 -12.25 4.88
CA PHE A 58 -1.63 -11.07 4.76
C PHE A 58 -1.38 -10.27 3.47
N LEU A 59 -0.12 -10.14 3.04
CA LEU A 59 0.24 -9.44 1.81
C LEU A 59 -0.09 -10.25 0.54
N GLY A 60 -0.46 -11.53 0.67
CA GLY A 60 -0.81 -12.40 -0.45
C GLY A 60 0.38 -12.78 -1.34
N VAL A 61 1.59 -12.82 -0.75
CA VAL A 61 2.86 -13.15 -1.42
C VAL A 61 3.28 -14.58 -1.12
#